data_AF-M1MMK0-F1
#
_entry.id   AF-M1MMK0-F1
#
_cell.length_a   1.000
_cell.length_b   1.000
_cell.length_c   1.000
_cell.angle_alpha   90.00
_cell.angle_beta   90.00
_cell.angle_gamma   90.00
#
_symmetry.space_group_name_H-M   'P 1'
#
loop_
_entity.id
_entity.type
_entity.pdbx_description
1 polymer ?
#
loop_
_entity_poly.entity_id
_entity_poly.type
_entity_poly.pdbx_seq_one_letter_code
_entity_poly.pdbx_strand_id
1 'polypeptide(L)'
;MIVLNITIIYDNKNNAFNCVQLLLHNLKINVDLEVTEFYLSGNHGTLKKLSYIENFNSPSPDMDTFKKIITSLKKSDLFIIASQISNCDISIGMKNFFYNLSQYFIDAKIKSLIHNKIGIVVSTTAGAGLFYNTNLLKKNLNLLGMNYIFKFHETLYETNWNDINLKTKMKINKNAFNITYKILNLYNNLHSVGSQFFNKKICMPNIHLVHPAKNNIIDVSCLEKQDHYLHKHM
;
A
#
# COMPACT_ATOMS: atom_id res chain seq x y z
N MET A 1 -12.90 -8.14 -21.03
CA MET A 1 -12.30 -8.66 -19.79
C MET A 1 -11.77 -7.48 -19.01
N ILE A 2 -12.03 -7.40 -17.71
CA ILE A 2 -11.42 -6.35 -16.88
C ILE A 2 -10.00 -6.82 -16.55
N VAL A 3 -9.01 -6.00 -16.90
CA VAL A 3 -7.59 -6.27 -16.62
C VAL A 3 -7.18 -5.47 -15.40
N LEU A 4 -6.69 -6.15 -14.37
CA LEU A 4 -6.18 -5.54 -13.14
C LEU A 4 -4.70 -5.20 -13.32
N ASN A 5 -4.36 -3.91 -13.30
CA ASN A 5 -2.98 -3.45 -13.40
C ASN A 5 -2.32 -3.49 -12.02
N ILE A 6 -1.23 -4.26 -11.89
CA ILE A 6 -0.53 -4.46 -10.62
C ILE A 6 0.90 -3.95 -10.73
N THR A 7 1.29 -3.08 -9.80
CA THR A 7 2.70 -2.73 -9.58
C THR A 7 3.18 -3.35 -8.27
N ILE A 8 4.34 -4.00 -8.30
CA ILE A 8 4.91 -4.72 -7.16
C ILE A 8 6.33 -4.24 -6.90
N ILE A 9 6.63 -3.91 -5.64
CA ILE A 9 7.98 -3.61 -5.17
C ILE A 9 8.41 -4.72 -4.21
N TYR A 10 9.44 -5.46 -4.59
CA TYR A 10 10.11 -6.41 -3.72
C TYR A 10 11.35 -5.77 -3.11
N ASP A 11 11.54 -6.02 -1.84
CA ASP A 11 12.80 -5.78 -1.17
C ASP A 11 13.90 -6.73 -1.70
N ASN A 12 13.62 -8.04 -1.67
CA ASN A 12 14.48 -9.13 -2.18
C ASN A 12 13.61 -10.36 -2.55
N LYS A 13 14.17 -11.32 -3.30
CA LYS A 13 13.54 -12.63 -3.59
C LYS A 13 13.62 -13.54 -2.37
N ASN A 14 12.53 -13.61 -1.60
CA ASN A 14 12.46 -14.38 -0.37
C ASN A 14 11.06 -14.93 -0.11
N ASN A 15 10.74 -15.35 1.12
CA ASN A 15 9.41 -15.86 1.44
C ASN A 15 8.28 -14.82 1.22
N ALA A 16 8.56 -13.52 1.34
CA ALA A 16 7.58 -12.49 0.98
C ALA A 16 7.29 -12.51 -0.54
N PHE A 17 8.27 -12.82 -1.38
CA PHE A 17 8.05 -13.05 -2.81
C PHE A 17 7.08 -14.21 -3.05
N ASN A 18 7.30 -15.36 -2.40
CA ASN A 18 6.40 -16.52 -2.55
C ASN A 18 4.97 -16.22 -2.09
N CYS A 19 4.83 -15.46 -0.99
CA CYS A 19 3.56 -14.93 -0.52
C CYS A 19 2.85 -14.06 -1.58
N VAL A 20 3.58 -13.19 -2.30
CA VAL A 20 3.01 -12.41 -3.41
C VAL A 20 2.59 -13.31 -4.57
N GLN A 21 3.41 -14.30 -4.94
CA GLN A 21 3.05 -15.22 -6.02
C GLN A 21 1.76 -15.99 -5.72
N LEU A 22 1.52 -16.38 -4.46
CA LEU A 22 0.25 -16.96 -4.03
C LEU A 22 -0.93 -15.98 -4.20
N LEU A 23 -0.75 -14.71 -3.83
CA LEU A 23 -1.77 -13.68 -4.00
C LEU A 23 -2.09 -13.48 -5.49
N LEU A 24 -1.08 -13.39 -6.35
CA LEU A 24 -1.26 -13.27 -7.80
C LEU A 24 -1.98 -14.48 -8.39
N HIS A 25 -1.60 -15.69 -7.98
CA HIS A 25 -2.28 -16.91 -8.41
C HIS A 25 -3.77 -16.86 -8.09
N ASN A 26 -4.12 -16.48 -6.85
CA ASN A 26 -5.51 -16.39 -6.41
C ASN A 26 -6.31 -15.28 -7.12
N LEU A 27 -5.67 -14.14 -7.41
CA LEU A 27 -6.31 -13.05 -8.17
C LEU A 27 -6.60 -13.48 -9.61
N LYS A 28 -5.65 -14.18 -10.25
CA LYS A 28 -5.72 -14.64 -11.65
C LYS A 28 -6.89 -15.60 -11.91
N ILE A 29 -7.45 -16.22 -10.87
CA ILE A 29 -8.64 -17.08 -10.99
C ILE A 29 -9.85 -16.30 -11.51
N ASN A 30 -9.98 -15.02 -11.16
CA ASN A 30 -11.20 -14.23 -11.42
C ASN A 30 -11.01 -13.06 -12.40
N VAL A 31 -9.77 -12.58 -12.56
CA VAL A 31 -9.45 -11.41 -13.39
C VAL A 31 -8.13 -11.62 -14.12
N ASP A 32 -7.99 -10.98 -15.29
CA ASP A 32 -6.70 -10.90 -15.96
C ASP A 32 -5.78 -9.95 -15.23
N LEU A 33 -4.49 -10.25 -15.24
CA LEU A 33 -3.48 -9.47 -14.53
C LEU A 33 -2.45 -8.92 -15.52
N GLU A 34 -2.18 -7.62 -15.44
CA GLU A 34 -0.99 -7.02 -16.01
C GLU A 34 -0.05 -6.64 -14.87
N VAL A 35 1.03 -7.40 -14.71
CA VAL A 35 1.92 -7.30 -13.55
C VAL A 35 3.24 -6.65 -13.96
N THR A 36 3.65 -5.64 -13.20
CA THR A 36 4.92 -4.94 -13.30
C THR A 36 5.67 -5.07 -11.98
N GLU A 37 6.85 -5.68 -12.01
CA GLU A 37 7.63 -5.99 -10.81
C GLU A 37 8.93 -5.19 -10.78
N PHE A 38 9.30 -4.72 -9.58
CA PHE A 38 10.56 -4.04 -9.31
C PHE A 38 11.23 -4.63 -8.08
N TYR A 39 12.56 -4.62 -8.05
CA TYR A 39 13.38 -5.17 -6.96
C TYR A 39 14.31 -4.07 -6.43
N LEU A 40 14.33 -3.87 -5.11
CA LEU A 40 15.13 -2.82 -4.46
C LEU A 40 16.56 -3.25 -4.15
N SER A 41 16.81 -4.54 -3.93
CA SER A 41 18.16 -5.09 -3.75
C SER A 41 18.58 -5.89 -4.97
N GLY A 42 19.72 -5.50 -5.56
CA GLY A 42 20.29 -6.14 -6.74
C GLY A 42 21.19 -7.26 -6.32
N ASN A 43 20.64 -8.46 -6.22
CA ASN A 43 21.34 -9.68 -6.52
C ASN A 43 20.28 -10.73 -6.90
N HIS A 44 20.59 -11.55 -7.89
CA HIS A 44 19.80 -12.67 -8.41
C HIS A 44 18.87 -12.39 -9.60
N GLY A 45 19.49 -12.42 -10.79
CA GLY A 45 19.28 -13.51 -11.75
C GLY A 45 17.84 -13.73 -12.21
N THR A 46 17.55 -13.22 -13.41
CA THR A 46 16.63 -13.75 -14.43
C THR A 46 15.53 -14.73 -14.00
N LEU A 47 14.27 -14.35 -14.26
CA LEU A 47 13.25 -15.21 -14.90
C LEU A 47 12.08 -14.36 -15.45
N LYS A 48 12.14 -14.12 -16.78
CA LYS A 48 11.10 -13.82 -17.80
C LYS A 48 10.00 -12.74 -17.56
N LYS A 49 10.25 -11.57 -18.20
CA LYS A 49 9.37 -10.55 -18.88
C LYS A 49 8.16 -9.99 -18.08
N LEU A 50 8.14 -8.74 -17.58
CA LEU A 50 8.28 -7.46 -18.30
C LEU A 50 9.17 -6.41 -17.58
N SER A 51 9.89 -5.63 -18.41
CA SER A 51 10.72 -4.42 -18.14
C SER A 51 11.69 -4.45 -16.97
N TYR A 52 12.79 -5.17 -17.21
CA TYR A 52 14.10 -5.00 -16.62
C TYR A 52 14.55 -3.52 -16.55
N ILE A 53 15.07 -3.08 -15.39
CA ILE A 53 16.23 -2.19 -15.37
C ILE A 53 17.31 -2.89 -14.56
N GLU A 54 18.34 -3.32 -15.27
CA GLU A 54 19.68 -3.48 -14.72
C GLU A 54 20.27 -2.09 -14.52
N ASN A 55 20.70 -1.82 -13.29
CA ASN A 55 21.97 -1.17 -12.94
C ASN A 55 22.01 -1.05 -11.42
N PHE A 56 22.85 -1.87 -10.79
CA PHE A 56 23.09 -1.83 -9.35
C PHE A 56 24.56 -1.52 -9.10
N ASN A 57 24.80 -0.33 -8.57
CA ASN A 57 25.89 -0.04 -7.63
C ASN A 57 25.58 1.19 -6.74
N SER A 58 24.30 1.58 -6.60
CA SER A 58 23.92 2.60 -5.63
C SER A 58 22.74 2.13 -4.76
N PRO A 59 22.72 2.45 -3.45
CA PRO A 59 21.65 2.08 -2.52
C PRO A 59 20.32 2.84 -2.76
N SER A 60 20.24 3.57 -3.88
CA SER A 60 19.06 4.28 -4.38
C SER A 60 18.73 3.77 -5.78
N PRO A 61 17.46 3.54 -6.14
CA PRO A 61 17.12 3.26 -7.53
C PRO A 61 17.63 4.42 -8.40
N ASP A 62 18.37 4.12 -9.46
CA ASP A 62 18.76 5.12 -10.45
C ASP A 62 17.52 5.94 -10.85
N MET A 63 17.68 7.25 -11.09
CA MET A 63 16.56 8.17 -11.32
C MET A 63 15.61 7.69 -12.43
N ASP A 64 16.13 6.98 -13.43
CA ASP A 64 15.32 6.39 -14.49
C ASP A 64 14.50 5.18 -14.01
N THR A 65 15.06 4.35 -13.13
CA THR A 65 14.32 3.27 -12.44
C THR A 65 13.20 3.82 -11.60
N PHE A 66 13.48 4.86 -10.82
CA PHE A 66 12.48 5.50 -9.99
C PHE A 66 11.35 6.10 -10.84
N LYS A 67 11.66 6.77 -11.96
CA LYS A 67 10.64 7.28 -12.91
C LYS A 67 9.78 6.16 -13.49
N LYS A 68 10.35 4.99 -13.82
CA LYS A 68 9.59 3.83 -14.29
C LYS A 68 8.65 3.32 -13.20
N ILE A 69 9.11 3.22 -11.95
CA ILE A 69 8.28 2.84 -10.82
C ILE A 69 7.10 3.81 -10.67
N ILE A 70 7.35 5.12 -10.68
CA ILE A 70 6.29 6.13 -10.58
C ILE A 70 5.28 6.02 -11.72
N THR A 71 5.76 5.84 -12.95
CA THR A 71 4.89 5.67 -14.13
C THR A 71 4.01 4.43 -13.99
N SER A 72 4.59 3.34 -13.51
CA SER A 72 3.88 2.09 -13.25
C SER A 72 2.82 2.25 -12.17
N LEU A 73 3.21 2.85 -11.03
CA LEU A 73 2.33 3.12 -9.90
C LEU A 73 1.14 4.00 -10.31
N LYS A 74 1.36 5.00 -11.17
CA LYS A 74 0.28 5.86 -11.69
C LYS A 74 -0.75 5.05 -12.49
N LYS A 75 -0.32 4.05 -13.26
CA LYS A 75 -1.19 3.19 -14.08
C LYS A 75 -1.81 2.02 -13.30
N SER A 76 -1.22 1.60 -12.18
CA SER A 76 -1.70 0.44 -11.43
C SER A 76 -2.98 0.71 -10.65
N ASP A 77 -3.86 -0.28 -10.60
CA ASP A 77 -5.03 -0.33 -9.72
C ASP A 77 -4.67 -0.88 -8.34
N LEU A 78 -3.74 -1.83 -8.31
CA LEU A 78 -3.21 -2.49 -7.12
C LEU A 78 -1.70 -2.24 -6.99
N PHE A 79 -1.28 -1.78 -5.81
CA PHE A 79 0.12 -1.60 -5.45
C PHE A 79 0.51 -2.55 -4.33
N ILE A 80 1.52 -3.39 -4.58
CA ILE A 80 2.02 -4.39 -3.64
C ILE A 80 3.42 -3.99 -3.19
N ILE A 81 3.64 -3.93 -1.88
CA ILE A 81 4.98 -3.83 -1.29
C ILE A 81 5.27 -5.10 -0.52
N ALA A 82 6.36 -5.77 -0.86
CA ALA A 82 6.78 -7.01 -0.21
C ALA A 82 8.17 -6.88 0.38
N SER A 83 8.30 -7.11 1.68
CA SER A 83 9.58 -7.09 2.39
C SER A 83 9.68 -8.22 3.39
N GLN A 84 10.86 -8.81 3.50
CA GLN A 84 11.18 -9.67 4.62
C GLN A 84 11.78 -8.82 5.72
N ILE A 85 11.27 -8.99 6.93
CA ILE A 85 11.72 -8.28 8.10
C ILE A 85 13.03 -8.93 8.56
N SER A 86 14.05 -8.09 8.68
CA SER A 86 15.37 -8.42 9.23
C SER A 86 15.68 -7.48 10.37
N ASN A 87 16.29 -7.97 11.44
CA ASN A 87 16.66 -7.14 12.60
C ASN A 87 15.47 -6.36 13.20
N CYS A 88 14.28 -6.96 13.19
CA CYS A 88 13.04 -6.36 13.66
C CYS A 88 12.66 -5.03 12.98
N ASP A 89 13.18 -4.75 11.79
CA ASP A 89 12.89 -3.55 11.02
C ASP A 89 12.74 -3.88 9.52
N ILE A 90 12.28 -2.91 8.73
CA ILE A 90 12.29 -2.96 7.26
C ILE A 90 13.72 -2.70 6.75
N SER A 91 14.05 -3.21 5.56
CA SER A 91 15.39 -3.02 5.00
C SER A 91 15.72 -1.55 4.72
N ILE A 92 17.02 -1.28 4.60
CA ILE A 92 17.54 0.04 4.20
C ILE A 92 17.02 0.41 2.79
N GLY A 93 16.97 -0.54 1.86
CA GLY A 93 16.44 -0.31 0.51
C GLY A 93 14.98 0.12 0.54
N MET A 94 14.15 -0.53 1.38
CA MET A 94 12.75 -0.16 1.55
C MET A 94 12.58 1.22 2.20
N LYS A 95 13.41 1.58 3.18
CA LYS A 95 13.42 2.94 3.78
C LYS A 95 13.77 4.01 2.75
N ASN A 96 14.83 3.81 1.99
CA ASN A 96 15.27 4.72 0.94
C ASN A 96 14.21 4.88 -0.15
N PHE A 97 13.56 3.78 -0.54
CA PHE A 97 12.45 3.80 -1.49
C PHE A 97 11.30 4.69 -1.00
N PHE A 98 10.83 4.50 0.25
CA PHE A 98 9.76 5.33 0.80
C PHE A 98 10.15 6.79 0.97
N TYR A 99 11.41 7.07 1.32
CA TYR A 99 11.91 8.45 1.40
C TYR A 99 11.88 9.13 0.02
N ASN A 100 12.40 8.49 -1.02
CA ASN A 100 12.37 9.05 -2.37
C ASN A 100 10.93 9.20 -2.88
N LEU A 101 10.07 8.24 -2.56
CA LEU A 101 8.64 8.27 -2.91
C LEU A 101 7.92 9.43 -2.23
N SER A 102 8.14 9.65 -0.94
CA SER A 102 7.51 10.75 -0.21
C SER A 102 7.97 12.12 -0.72
N GLN A 103 9.27 12.30 -0.97
CA GLN A 103 9.81 13.52 -1.57
C GLN A 103 9.13 13.81 -2.92
N TYR A 104 9.04 12.81 -3.80
CA TYR A 104 8.38 12.96 -5.10
C TYR A 104 6.92 13.43 -4.98
N PHE A 105 6.14 12.85 -4.06
CA PHE A 105 4.73 13.22 -3.89
C PHE A 105 4.54 14.59 -3.25
N ILE A 106 5.46 14.99 -2.35
CA ILE A 106 5.50 16.34 -1.76
C ILE A 106 5.75 17.36 -2.87
N ASP A 107 6.81 17.17 -3.65
CA ASP A 107 7.22 18.09 -4.73
C ASP A 107 6.15 18.22 -5.81
N ALA A 108 5.55 17.09 -6.19
CA ALA A 108 4.59 17.06 -7.29
C ALA A 108 3.17 17.48 -6.88
N LYS A 109 2.87 17.63 -5.57
CA LYS A 109 1.51 17.88 -5.03
C LYS A 109 0.47 16.84 -5.48
N ILE A 110 0.87 15.59 -5.71
CA ILE A 110 0.07 14.52 -6.33
C ILE A 110 -0.82 13.79 -5.29
N LYS A 111 -1.49 14.49 -4.38
CA LYS A 111 -2.28 13.83 -3.32
C LYS A 111 -3.50 13.06 -3.88
N SER A 112 -4.03 13.47 -5.03
CA SER A 112 -5.23 12.89 -5.63
C SER A 112 -4.99 11.59 -6.42
N LEU A 113 -3.82 11.37 -7.02
CA LEU A 113 -3.62 10.26 -7.97
C LEU A 113 -3.53 8.88 -7.31
N ILE A 114 -3.23 8.81 -6.02
CA ILE A 114 -3.03 7.54 -5.30
C ILE A 114 -4.15 7.21 -4.29
N HIS A 115 -5.10 8.13 -4.09
CA HIS A 115 -6.17 8.01 -3.10
C HIS A 115 -7.06 6.77 -3.30
N ASN A 116 -7.45 6.52 -4.56
CA ASN A 116 -8.36 5.45 -4.94
C ASN A 116 -7.64 4.13 -5.24
N LYS A 117 -6.30 4.08 -5.14
CA LYS A 117 -5.54 2.86 -5.40
C LYS A 117 -5.64 1.91 -4.23
N ILE A 118 -5.63 0.62 -4.55
CA ILE A 118 -5.61 -0.44 -3.55
C ILE A 118 -4.14 -0.71 -3.23
N GLY A 119 -3.77 -0.63 -1.95
CA GLY A 119 -2.47 -1.01 -1.45
C GLY A 119 -2.52 -2.37 -0.74
N ILE A 120 -1.46 -3.15 -0.85
CA ILE A 120 -1.22 -4.32 0.00
C ILE A 120 0.23 -4.33 0.46
N VAL A 121 0.41 -4.50 1.76
CA VAL A 121 1.72 -4.72 2.36
C VAL A 121 1.87 -6.20 2.69
N VAL A 122 2.92 -6.81 2.15
CA VAL A 122 3.30 -8.19 2.37
C VAL A 122 4.56 -8.22 3.23
N SER A 123 4.50 -8.91 4.35
CA SER A 123 5.63 -9.02 5.26
C SER A 123 5.83 -10.44 5.73
N THR A 124 7.07 -10.89 5.74
CA THR A 124 7.44 -12.18 6.34
C THR A 124 8.59 -12.03 7.31
N THR A 125 8.66 -12.87 8.32
CA THR A 125 9.79 -12.92 9.26
C THR A 125 10.02 -14.35 9.71
N ALA A 126 11.28 -14.68 10.03
CA ALA A 126 11.64 -15.93 10.70
C ALA A 126 11.53 -15.84 12.23
N GLY A 127 11.04 -14.71 12.77
CA GLY A 127 10.96 -14.50 14.21
C GLY A 127 10.01 -13.36 14.60
N ALA A 128 10.51 -12.45 15.43
CA ALA A 128 9.70 -11.35 15.96
C ALA A 128 9.60 -10.16 14.99
N GLY A 129 8.85 -9.13 15.40
CA GLY A 129 8.77 -7.84 14.69
C GLY A 129 7.75 -7.77 13.53
N LEU A 130 7.02 -8.86 13.24
CA LEU A 130 6.08 -8.91 12.11
C LEU A 130 5.02 -7.82 12.15
N PHE A 131 4.33 -7.71 13.29
CA PHE A 131 3.20 -6.79 13.44
C PHE A 131 3.62 -5.33 13.35
N TYR A 132 4.70 -4.96 14.04
CA TYR A 132 5.25 -3.60 14.02
C TYR A 132 5.62 -3.17 12.61
N ASN A 133 6.41 -3.99 11.90
CA ASN A 133 6.89 -3.64 10.57
C ASN A 133 5.80 -3.67 9.51
N THR A 134 4.85 -4.60 9.60
CA THR A 134 3.71 -4.58 8.67
C THR A 134 2.88 -3.31 8.85
N ASN A 135 2.70 -2.86 10.10
CA ASN A 135 2.02 -1.59 10.36
C ASN A 135 2.85 -0.38 9.93
N LEU A 136 4.18 -0.44 10.02
CA LEU A 136 5.08 0.60 9.52
C LEU A 136 4.96 0.75 7.99
N LEU A 137 5.02 -0.37 7.24
CA LEU A 137 4.80 -0.37 5.78
C LEU A 137 3.42 0.19 5.43
N LYS A 138 2.37 -0.24 6.14
CA LYS A 138 1.01 0.29 5.95
C LYS A 138 0.96 1.80 6.22
N LYS A 139 1.59 2.25 7.30
CA LYS A 139 1.63 3.67 7.67
C LYS A 139 2.30 4.49 6.57
N ASN A 140 3.40 4.01 5.99
CA ASN A 140 4.04 4.69 4.87
C ASN A 140 3.10 4.81 3.66
N LEU A 141 2.40 3.75 3.26
CA LEU A 141 1.40 3.83 2.19
C LEU A 141 0.26 4.81 2.51
N ASN A 142 -0.18 4.84 3.77
CA ASN A 142 -1.22 5.76 4.21
C ASN A 142 -0.75 7.23 4.17
N LEU A 143 0.51 7.49 4.55
CA LEU A 143 1.12 8.82 4.48
C LEU A 143 1.27 9.33 3.05
N LEU A 144 1.46 8.43 2.08
CA LEU A 144 1.41 8.79 0.67
C LEU A 144 -0.01 9.20 0.26
N GLY A 145 -1.04 8.66 0.89
CA GLY A 145 -2.44 9.05 0.68
C GLY A 145 -3.35 7.92 0.21
N MET A 146 -2.90 6.66 0.23
CA MET A 146 -3.73 5.50 -0.13
C MET A 146 -4.74 5.19 0.98
N ASN A 147 -6.03 5.11 0.63
CA ASN A 147 -7.08 4.81 1.60
C ASN A 147 -7.27 3.30 1.85
N TYR A 148 -7.10 2.49 0.80
CA TYR A 148 -7.49 1.09 0.81
C TYR A 148 -6.26 0.21 0.96
N ILE A 149 -5.78 0.01 2.18
CA ILE A 149 -4.55 -0.74 2.43
C ILE A 149 -4.84 -2.04 3.18
N PHE A 150 -4.57 -3.17 2.52
CA PHE A 150 -4.59 -4.51 3.08
C PHE A 150 -3.23 -4.89 3.66
N LYS A 151 -3.24 -5.80 4.63
CA LYS A 151 -2.03 -6.38 5.23
C LYS A 151 -2.04 -7.88 5.03
N PHE A 152 -0.95 -8.42 4.54
CA PHE A 152 -0.68 -9.84 4.51
C PHE A 152 0.65 -10.10 5.20
N HIS A 153 0.62 -10.83 6.30
CA HIS A 153 1.83 -11.04 7.07
C HIS A 153 1.88 -12.44 7.64
N GLU A 154 3.00 -13.13 7.47
CA GLU A 154 3.18 -14.52 7.89
C GLU A 154 4.53 -14.72 8.56
N THR A 155 4.53 -15.44 9.68
CA THR A 155 5.76 -15.88 10.35
C THR A 155 6.15 -17.23 9.74
N LEU A 156 7.34 -17.29 9.14
CA LEU A 156 7.87 -18.44 8.43
C LEU A 156 9.30 -18.70 8.93
N TYR A 157 9.45 -19.76 9.73
CA TYR A 157 10.73 -20.10 10.35
C TYR A 157 11.70 -20.69 9.34
N GLU A 158 11.17 -21.39 8.34
CA GLU A 158 11.92 -22.01 7.26
C GLU A 158 12.37 -20.96 6.25
N THR A 159 13.66 -20.97 5.92
CA THR A 159 14.24 -20.07 4.91
C THR A 159 13.79 -20.43 3.51
N ASN A 160 13.64 -21.73 3.22
CA ASN A 160 13.14 -22.21 1.94
C ASN A 160 11.65 -22.49 2.00
N TRP A 161 10.95 -22.03 0.97
CA TRP A 161 9.51 -22.25 0.84
C TRP A 161 9.10 -23.73 0.79
N ASN A 162 9.95 -24.57 0.20
CA ASN A 162 9.67 -25.99 0.04
C ASN A 162 9.64 -26.72 1.39
N ASP A 163 10.43 -26.25 2.36
CA ASP A 163 10.59 -26.88 3.67
C ASP A 163 9.42 -26.54 4.62
N ILE A 164 8.61 -25.53 4.29
CA ILE A 164 7.42 -25.17 5.05
C ILE A 164 6.43 -26.34 5.04
N ASN A 165 6.00 -26.77 6.22
CA ASN A 165 5.06 -27.88 6.38
C ASN A 165 3.70 -27.60 5.71
N LEU A 166 2.99 -28.68 5.38
CA LEU A 166 1.73 -28.61 4.64
C LEU A 166 0.62 -27.84 5.40
N LYS A 167 0.55 -28.01 6.73
CA LYS A 167 -0.42 -27.31 7.58
C LYS A 167 -0.26 -25.78 7.50
N THR A 168 0.99 -25.31 7.57
CA THR A 168 1.33 -23.89 7.45
C THR A 168 1.04 -23.40 6.04
N LYS A 169 1.42 -24.13 4.98
CA LYS A 169 1.07 -23.79 3.59
C LYS A 169 -0.45 -23.64 3.39
N MET A 170 -1.25 -24.56 3.92
CA MET A 170 -2.72 -24.48 3.84
C MET A 170 -3.26 -23.24 4.55
N LYS A 171 -2.72 -22.89 5.72
CA LYS A 171 -3.10 -21.68 6.46
C LYS A 171 -2.78 -20.41 5.66
N ILE A 172 -1.57 -20.31 5.10
CA ILE A 172 -1.14 -19.17 4.27
C ILE A 172 -2.05 -19.05 3.05
N ASN A 173 -2.34 -20.16 2.36
CA ASN A 173 -3.24 -20.17 1.20
C ASN A 173 -4.64 -19.68 1.55
N LYS A 174 -5.21 -20.13 2.67
CA LYS A 174 -6.53 -19.65 3.14
C LYS A 174 -6.51 -18.14 3.43
N ASN A 175 -5.45 -17.66 4.08
CA ASN A 175 -5.30 -16.24 4.39
C ASN A 175 -5.14 -15.40 3.12
N ALA A 176 -4.31 -15.86 2.18
CA ALA A 176 -4.12 -15.23 0.88
C ALA A 176 -5.45 -15.16 0.12
N PHE A 177 -6.21 -16.25 0.05
CA PHE A 177 -7.51 -16.30 -0.62
C PHE A 177 -8.51 -15.31 -0.02
N ASN A 178 -8.59 -15.22 1.31
CA ASN A 178 -9.46 -14.28 1.99
C ASN A 178 -9.11 -12.82 1.66
N ILE A 179 -7.83 -12.49 1.54
CA ILE A 179 -7.39 -11.13 1.21
C ILE A 179 -7.66 -10.83 -0.26
N THR A 180 -7.35 -11.74 -1.18
CA THR A 180 -7.61 -11.53 -2.60
C THR A 180 -9.10 -11.38 -2.88
N TYR A 181 -9.95 -12.15 -2.20
CA TYR A 181 -11.40 -11.96 -2.29
C TYR A 181 -11.84 -10.56 -1.86
N LYS A 182 -11.31 -10.04 -0.74
CA LYS A 182 -11.61 -8.67 -0.27
C LYS A 182 -11.12 -7.62 -1.26
N ILE A 183 -9.94 -7.80 -1.84
CA ILE A 183 -9.38 -6.90 -2.86
C ILE A 183 -10.29 -6.87 -4.08
N LEU A 184 -10.68 -8.03 -4.61
CA LEU A 184 -11.55 -8.11 -5.79
C LEU A 184 -12.92 -7.49 -5.55
N ASN A 185 -13.53 -7.75 -4.39
CA ASN A 185 -14.79 -7.12 -4.03
C ASN A 185 -14.68 -5.59 -3.96
N LEU A 186 -13.60 -5.09 -3.35
CA LEU A 186 -13.34 -3.65 -3.25
C LEU A 186 -13.07 -3.03 -4.64
N TYR A 187 -12.26 -3.69 -5.46
CA TYR A 187 -11.99 -3.28 -6.83
C TYR A 187 -13.27 -3.20 -7.66
N ASN A 188 -14.11 -4.25 -7.63
CA ASN A 188 -15.39 -4.25 -8.32
C ASN A 188 -16.28 -3.10 -7.86
N ASN A 189 -16.36 -2.83 -6.55
CA ASN A 189 -17.16 -1.71 -6.03
C ASN A 189 -16.63 -0.34 -6.49
N LEU A 190 -15.31 -0.13 -6.50
CA LEU A 190 -14.73 1.13 -6.97
C LEU A 190 -14.96 1.37 -8.46
N HIS A 191 -14.95 0.30 -9.26
CA HIS A 191 -15.17 0.37 -10.71
C HIS A 191 -16.64 0.30 -11.12
N SER A 192 -17.53 -0.29 -10.31
CA SER A 192 -18.99 -0.33 -10.57
C SER A 192 -19.68 0.98 -10.22
N VAL A 193 -19.18 1.75 -9.25
CA VAL A 193 -19.76 3.05 -8.84
C VAL A 193 -19.71 4.10 -9.95
N GLY A 194 -18.94 3.88 -11.03
CA GLY A 194 -19.02 4.65 -12.27
C GLY A 194 -20.42 4.66 -12.94
N SER A 195 -21.34 3.76 -12.56
CA SER A 195 -22.74 3.76 -13.03
C SER A 195 -23.76 4.28 -12.01
N GLN A 196 -23.33 4.80 -10.85
CA GLN A 196 -24.22 5.32 -9.80
C GLN A 196 -23.79 6.71 -9.31
N PHE A 197 -23.38 7.59 -10.22
CA PHE A 197 -23.50 9.02 -9.98
C PHE A 197 -24.95 9.43 -10.23
N PHE A 198 -25.85 9.24 -9.27
CA PHE A 198 -26.98 10.15 -9.00
C PHE A 198 -27.60 9.83 -7.64
N ASN A 199 -27.77 10.88 -6.84
CA ASN A 199 -28.58 10.96 -5.63
C ASN A 199 -28.02 10.34 -4.35
N LYS A 200 -27.01 11.00 -3.78
CA LYS A 200 -27.01 11.22 -2.33
C LYS A 200 -27.52 12.64 -2.06
N LYS A 201 -28.84 12.81 -2.10
CA LYS A 201 -29.51 13.96 -1.46
C LYS A 201 -29.11 13.89 0.01
N ILE A 202 -28.30 14.85 0.45
CA ILE A 202 -28.08 15.10 1.87
C ILE A 202 -29.42 15.62 2.39
N CYS A 203 -30.27 14.71 2.89
CA CYS A 203 -31.38 15.09 3.75
C CYS A 203 -30.77 15.51 5.08
N MET A 204 -30.49 16.80 5.23
CA MET A 204 -30.49 17.40 6.56
C MET A 204 -31.94 17.35 7.09
N PRO A 205 -32.17 16.92 8.34
CA PRO A 205 -33.50 17.05 8.92
C PRO A 205 -33.85 18.54 9.04
N ASN A 206 -35.03 18.89 8.52
CA ASN A 206 -35.65 20.19 8.71
C ASN A 206 -35.77 20.50 10.21
N ILE A 207 -34.98 21.46 10.69
CA ILE A 207 -35.29 22.14 11.94
C ILE A 207 -36.05 23.41 11.55
N HIS A 208 -37.35 23.38 11.76
CA HIS A 208 -38.21 24.55 11.61
C HIS A 208 -37.86 25.61 12.66
N LEU A 209 -37.32 26.73 12.15
CA LEU A 209 -37.56 28.14 12.49
C LEU A 209 -37.97 28.51 13.93
N VAL A 210 -37.12 29.27 14.60
CA VAL A 210 -37.52 30.51 15.31
C VAL A 210 -36.41 31.56 15.12
N HIS A 211 -36.71 32.63 14.39
CA HIS A 211 -35.98 33.91 14.49
C HIS A 211 -36.57 34.70 15.67
N PRO A 212 -35.75 35.45 16.41
CA PRO A 212 -35.76 36.90 16.14
C PRO A 212 -34.40 37.61 16.25
N ALA A 213 -34.33 38.72 15.51
CA ALA A 213 -33.61 39.98 15.77
C ALA A 213 -32.06 40.03 15.80
N LYS A 214 -31.54 40.80 14.83
CA LYS A 214 -30.37 41.71 14.83
C LYS A 214 -29.44 41.70 16.05
N ASN A 215 -28.14 41.46 15.81
CA ASN A 215 -27.07 42.44 16.04
C ASN A 215 -25.72 41.95 15.48
N ASN A 216 -24.99 42.87 14.83
CA ASN A 216 -23.62 42.69 14.36
C ASN A 216 -22.66 42.56 15.55
N ILE A 217 -22.01 41.41 15.75
CA ILE A 217 -20.77 41.29 16.53
C ILE A 217 -19.90 40.20 15.89
N ILE A 218 -18.68 40.57 15.52
CA ILE A 218 -17.61 39.66 15.11
C ILE A 218 -17.11 38.98 16.39
N ASP A 219 -17.27 37.66 16.51
CA ASP A 219 -16.78 36.90 17.67
C ASP A 219 -15.43 36.25 17.33
N VAL A 220 -14.37 36.88 17.81
CA VAL A 220 -12.98 36.43 17.71
C VAL A 220 -12.73 35.46 18.88
N SER A 221 -13.12 34.20 18.71
CA SER A 221 -12.87 33.15 19.73
C SER A 221 -12.47 31.80 19.15
N CYS A 222 -11.90 31.78 17.93
CA CYS A 222 -11.41 30.56 17.26
C CYS A 222 -9.88 30.47 17.11
N LEU A 223 -9.08 31.25 17.87
CA LEU A 223 -7.62 31.30 17.70
C LEU A 223 -6.75 31.05 18.94
N GLU A 224 -7.31 30.62 20.08
CA GLU A 224 -6.52 30.36 21.30
C GLU A 224 -6.63 28.92 21.84
N LYS A 225 -6.46 27.92 20.97
CA LYS A 225 -6.29 26.51 21.40
C LYS A 225 -5.18 25.76 20.66
N GLN A 226 -4.03 26.40 20.42
CA GLN A 226 -2.84 25.71 19.91
C GLN A 226 -1.57 25.77 20.79
N ASP A 227 -1.57 26.48 21.93
CA ASP A 227 -0.34 26.61 22.74
C ASP A 227 -0.25 25.73 23.99
N HIS A 228 -1.12 24.74 24.18
CA HIS A 228 -1.14 23.94 25.42
C HIS A 228 -0.56 22.50 25.35
N TYR A 229 0.33 22.20 24.39
CA TYR A 229 1.03 20.91 24.34
C TYR A 229 2.57 20.98 24.23
N LEU A 230 3.17 22.15 24.48
CA LEU A 230 4.62 22.32 24.57
C LEU A 230 5.03 22.81 25.96
N HIS A 231 4.81 21.97 26.98
CA HIS A 231 5.64 21.94 28.20
C HIS A 231 5.17 20.79 29.10
N LYS A 232 5.61 19.56 28.79
CA LYS A 232 5.60 18.47 29.77
C LYS A 232 6.59 17.38 29.40
N HIS A 233 7.88 17.69 29.47
CA HIS A 233 8.97 16.75 29.78
C HIS A 233 10.18 17.60 30.17
N MET A 234 10.30 17.83 31.48
CA MET A 234 11.61 17.82 32.15
C MET A 234 12.03 16.36 32.31
#